data_AF-A0A2S6QHD7-F1
#
_entry.id   AF-A0A2S6QHD7-F1
#
_cell.length_a   1.000
_cell.length_b   1.000
_cell.length_c   1.000
_cell.angle_alpha   90.00
_cell.angle_beta   90.00
_cell.angle_gamma   90.00
#
_symmetry.space_group_name_H-M   'P 1'
#
loop_
_entity.id
_entity.type
_entity.pdbx_description
1 polymer ?
#
loop_
_entity_poly.entity_id
_entity_poly.type
_entity_poly.pdbx_seq_one_letter_code
_entity_poly.pdbx_strand_id
1 'polypeptide(L)'
;MPFWPLWLENRGLDSLQIGLLLALGPWVRTITNPVIANISDRSGKSKKVLMILSILSICAFLCFFLAQTFWTILFISIFAAITFPVMLPIAESRVMTSVLNQHLDYGRIRLWGSITFILGTILTGQLLDYFNPNLILILVMAALLITFSSITILPTEKKEKSKYDYKDIPKLLVQPNFMLFVISASLLQASHAVYNGFSAIHWLSSGINESVIGLLWAEGVLAEIILFSLSGFFIARIGPLGLICLAGCVGVIRWVMLGLTTDVNYLLLAQVFHAITFGAVHLGSMHFIARNSPPSLSATAQGVYASCSGLMMGLTMILAGSLFENIGGKSFYAMSAISALGAVLSIFLILKNKKLTSTL
;
A
#
# COMPACT_ATOMS: atom_id res chain seq x y z
N MET A 1 1.17 8.33 -1.77
CA MET A 1 1.73 9.66 -2.11
C MET A 1 1.91 10.41 -0.80
N PRO A 2 3.15 10.60 -0.32
CA PRO A 2 3.41 11.13 1.02
C PRO A 2 2.81 12.51 1.26
N PHE A 3 2.69 13.32 0.19
CA PHE A 3 2.20 14.69 0.26
C PHE A 3 0.70 14.86 -0.04
N TRP A 4 -0.02 13.80 -0.44
CA TRP A 4 -1.48 13.93 -0.69
C TRP A 4 -2.27 14.42 0.54
N PRO A 5 -1.99 13.93 1.77
CA PRO A 5 -2.63 14.47 2.97
C PRO A 5 -2.34 15.95 3.20
N LEU A 6 -1.14 16.43 2.84
CA LEU A 6 -0.77 17.84 2.94
C LEU A 6 -1.60 18.71 1.99
N TRP A 7 -1.91 18.23 0.78
CA TRP A 7 -2.84 18.93 -0.12
C TRP A 7 -4.25 19.03 0.48
N LEU A 8 -4.74 17.95 1.11
CA LEU A 8 -6.04 17.93 1.77
C LEU A 8 -6.10 18.91 2.96
N GLU A 9 -5.05 18.93 3.79
CA GLU A 9 -4.92 19.90 4.89
C GLU A 9 -4.88 21.34 4.36
N ASN A 10 -4.16 21.59 3.26
CA ASN A 10 -4.13 22.91 2.63
C ASN A 10 -5.50 23.36 2.09
N ARG A 11 -6.42 22.43 1.82
CA ARG A 11 -7.83 22.72 1.48
C ARG A 11 -8.69 23.01 2.72
N GLY A 12 -8.10 23.08 3.90
CA GLY A 12 -8.78 23.39 5.16
C GLY A 12 -9.53 22.20 5.76
N LEU A 13 -9.22 20.98 5.33
CA LEU A 13 -9.81 19.77 5.89
C LEU A 13 -9.15 19.42 7.23
N ASP A 14 -9.96 19.05 8.21
CA ASP A 14 -9.47 18.55 9.50
C ASP A 14 -8.90 17.12 9.38
N SER A 15 -8.22 16.66 10.43
CA SER A 15 -7.54 15.36 10.42
C SER A 15 -8.52 14.18 10.35
N LEU A 16 -9.73 14.30 10.90
CA LEU A 16 -10.77 13.29 10.78
C LEU A 16 -11.26 13.17 9.33
N GLN A 17 -11.54 14.30 8.67
CA GLN A 17 -11.94 14.36 7.27
C GLN A 17 -10.86 13.79 6.34
N ILE A 18 -9.59 14.13 6.59
CA ILE A 18 -8.45 13.53 5.89
C ILE A 18 -8.42 12.01 6.09
N GLY A 19 -8.57 11.53 7.33
CA GLY A 19 -8.63 10.10 7.66
C GLY A 19 -9.75 9.38 6.91
N LEU A 20 -10.95 9.97 6.85
CA LEU A 20 -12.10 9.45 6.08
C LEU A 20 -11.79 9.36 4.59
N LEU A 21 -11.20 10.40 4.00
CA LEU A 21 -10.85 10.42 2.56
C LEU A 21 -9.76 9.40 2.23
N LEU A 22 -8.74 9.27 3.07
CA LEU A 22 -7.66 8.30 2.88
C LEU A 22 -8.14 6.86 3.06
N ALA A 23 -9.14 6.63 3.92
CA ALA A 23 -9.77 5.32 4.11
C ALA A 23 -10.55 4.83 2.88
N LEU A 24 -11.06 5.75 2.05
CA LEU A 24 -11.76 5.40 0.81
C LEU A 24 -10.88 4.58 -0.13
N GLY A 25 -9.58 4.93 -0.25
CA GLY A 25 -8.67 4.24 -1.15
C GLY A 25 -8.65 2.72 -0.92
N PRO A 26 -8.23 2.24 0.26
CA PRO A 26 -8.24 0.82 0.61
C PRO A 26 -9.61 0.13 0.50
N TRP A 27 -10.70 0.79 0.93
CA TRP A 27 -12.04 0.21 0.92
C TRP A 27 -12.63 0.08 -0.48
N VAL A 28 -12.64 1.16 -1.25
CA VAL A 28 -13.11 1.16 -2.63
C VAL A 28 -12.29 0.17 -3.44
N ARG A 29 -10.96 0.18 -3.30
CA ARG A 29 -10.07 -0.75 -4.02
C ARG A 29 -10.37 -2.21 -3.72
N THR A 30 -10.77 -2.56 -2.49
CA THR A 30 -11.12 -3.94 -2.10
C THR A 30 -12.27 -4.49 -2.94
N ILE A 31 -13.25 -3.64 -3.28
CA ILE A 31 -14.42 -4.03 -4.07
C ILE A 31 -14.14 -3.85 -5.56
N THR A 32 -13.55 -2.72 -5.93
CA THR A 32 -13.42 -2.30 -7.33
C THR A 32 -12.35 -3.10 -8.08
N ASN A 33 -11.22 -3.45 -7.44
CA ASN A 33 -10.14 -4.17 -8.10
C ASN A 33 -10.62 -5.51 -8.71
N PRO A 34 -11.27 -6.43 -7.95
CA PRO A 34 -11.76 -7.68 -8.52
C PRO A 34 -12.77 -7.47 -9.66
N VAL A 35 -13.68 -6.51 -9.51
CA VAL A 35 -14.75 -6.26 -10.49
C VAL A 35 -14.18 -5.77 -11.81
N ILE A 36 -13.36 -4.72 -11.79
CA ILE A 36 -12.81 -4.12 -13.01
C ILE A 36 -11.72 -5.01 -13.62
N ALA A 37 -10.90 -5.71 -12.81
CA ALA A 37 -9.95 -6.68 -13.32
C ALA A 37 -10.66 -7.83 -14.06
N ASN A 38 -11.76 -8.35 -13.53
CA ASN A 38 -12.58 -9.37 -14.19
C ASN A 38 -13.20 -8.85 -15.50
N ILE A 39 -13.67 -7.60 -15.54
CA ILE A 39 -14.15 -6.96 -16.78
C ILE A 39 -13.02 -6.87 -17.82
N SER A 40 -11.83 -6.43 -17.40
CA SER A 40 -10.64 -6.35 -18.25
C SER A 40 -10.27 -7.72 -18.83
N ASP A 41 -10.20 -8.74 -17.98
CA ASP A 41 -9.85 -10.11 -18.37
C ASP A 41 -10.90 -10.74 -19.31
N ARG A 42 -12.20 -10.59 -19.00
CA ARG A 42 -13.28 -11.14 -19.84
C ARG A 42 -13.38 -10.47 -21.20
N SER A 43 -13.15 -9.16 -21.24
CA SER A 43 -13.21 -8.39 -22.49
C SER A 43 -12.05 -8.70 -23.43
N GLY A 44 -10.92 -9.20 -22.91
CA GLY A 44 -9.68 -9.38 -23.66
C GLY A 44 -9.10 -8.06 -24.20
N LYS A 45 -9.58 -6.90 -23.73
CA LYS A 45 -9.26 -5.55 -24.23
C LYS A 45 -8.66 -4.69 -23.13
N SER A 46 -7.66 -5.21 -22.41
CA SER A 46 -6.98 -4.52 -21.30
C SER A 46 -6.46 -3.13 -21.68
N LYS A 47 -5.97 -2.93 -22.92
CA LYS A 47 -5.57 -1.60 -23.45
C LYS A 47 -6.71 -0.60 -23.36
N LYS A 48 -7.88 -0.98 -23.88
CA LYS A 48 -9.05 -0.10 -23.95
C LYS A 48 -9.56 0.24 -22.55
N VAL A 49 -9.54 -0.74 -21.64
CA VAL A 49 -9.89 -0.50 -20.23
C VAL A 49 -8.93 0.49 -19.58
N LEU A 50 -7.61 0.32 -19.76
CA LEU A 50 -6.61 1.27 -19.26
C LEU A 50 -6.78 2.68 -19.84
N MET A 51 -7.09 2.81 -21.13
CA MET A 51 -7.36 4.12 -21.75
C MET A 51 -8.59 4.80 -21.15
N ILE A 52 -9.68 4.06 -20.94
CA ILE A 52 -10.90 4.61 -20.32
C ILE A 52 -10.60 5.03 -18.87
N LEU A 53 -9.97 4.15 -18.08
CA LEU A 53 -9.64 4.45 -16.68
C LEU A 53 -8.71 5.66 -16.54
N SER A 54 -7.71 5.80 -17.42
CA SER A 54 -6.81 6.95 -17.42
C SER A 54 -7.52 8.25 -17.77
N ILE A 55 -8.39 8.26 -18.79
CA ILE A 55 -9.21 9.44 -19.12
C ILE A 55 -10.12 9.82 -17.95
N LEU A 56 -10.83 8.84 -17.37
CA LEU A 56 -11.71 9.10 -16.23
C LEU A 56 -10.92 9.59 -15.01
N SER A 57 -9.72 9.05 -14.77
CA SER A 57 -8.84 9.53 -13.70
C SER A 57 -8.40 10.98 -13.96
N ILE A 58 -8.00 11.32 -15.19
CA ILE A 58 -7.66 12.69 -15.57
C ILE A 58 -8.84 13.64 -15.31
N CYS A 59 -10.06 13.27 -15.74
CA CYS A 59 -11.25 14.06 -15.47
C CYS A 59 -11.51 14.23 -13.95
N ALA A 60 -11.35 13.15 -13.17
CA ALA A 60 -11.49 13.21 -11.72
C ALA A 60 -10.50 14.20 -11.08
N PHE A 61 -9.22 14.10 -11.48
CA PHE A 61 -8.17 14.96 -10.94
C PHE A 61 -8.27 16.42 -11.40
N LEU A 62 -8.82 16.68 -12.59
CA LEU A 62 -9.18 18.04 -13.02
C LEU A 62 -10.28 18.64 -12.12
N CYS A 63 -11.28 17.85 -11.71
CA CYS A 63 -12.33 18.32 -10.82
C CYS A 63 -11.81 18.74 -9.44
N PHE A 64 -10.69 18.17 -8.95
CA PHE A 64 -10.09 18.58 -7.67
C PHE A 64 -9.58 20.03 -7.66
N PHE A 65 -9.28 20.65 -8.81
CA PHE A 65 -8.92 22.07 -8.86
C PHE A 65 -10.08 22.99 -8.45
N LEU A 66 -11.32 22.55 -8.71
CA LEU A 66 -12.55 23.28 -8.42
C LEU A 66 -13.14 22.93 -7.05
N ALA A 67 -12.62 21.89 -6.39
CA ALA A 67 -13.16 21.40 -5.13
C ALA A 67 -12.75 22.30 -3.94
N GLN A 68 -13.74 22.83 -3.23
CA GLN A 68 -13.54 23.74 -2.09
C GLN A 68 -14.17 23.26 -0.79
N THR A 69 -15.03 22.24 -0.84
CA THR A 69 -15.76 21.75 0.33
C THR A 69 -15.46 20.27 0.56
N PHE A 70 -15.57 19.81 1.81
CA PHE A 70 -15.39 18.40 2.13
C PHE A 70 -16.24 17.47 1.25
N TRP A 71 -17.53 17.76 1.08
CA TRP A 71 -18.43 16.91 0.28
C TRP A 71 -18.03 16.84 -1.20
N THR A 72 -17.59 17.96 -1.80
CA THR A 72 -17.11 17.95 -3.19
C THR A 72 -15.83 17.12 -3.33
N ILE A 73 -14.88 17.29 -2.41
CA ILE A 73 -13.65 16.49 -2.34
C ILE A 73 -13.98 15.01 -2.12
N LEU A 74 -14.95 14.68 -1.27
CA LEU A 74 -15.39 13.32 -1.00
C LEU A 74 -15.93 12.61 -2.24
N PHE A 75 -16.87 13.23 -2.96
CA PHE A 75 -17.45 12.63 -4.16
C PHE A 75 -16.41 12.43 -5.27
N ILE A 76 -15.53 13.42 -5.47
CA ILE A 76 -14.43 13.31 -6.44
C ILE A 76 -13.45 12.20 -6.00
N SER A 77 -13.16 12.09 -4.70
CA SER A 77 -12.26 11.07 -4.14
C SER A 77 -12.80 9.65 -4.31
N ILE A 78 -14.11 9.44 -4.14
CA ILE A 78 -14.75 8.14 -4.43
C ILE A 78 -14.55 7.79 -5.90
N PHE A 79 -14.83 8.72 -6.80
CA PHE A 79 -14.69 8.50 -8.23
C PHE A 79 -13.22 8.26 -8.66
N ALA A 80 -12.28 9.02 -8.10
CA ALA A 80 -10.85 8.80 -8.29
C ALA A 80 -10.39 7.44 -7.73
N ALA A 81 -10.89 7.02 -6.56
CA ALA A 81 -10.55 5.74 -5.94
C ALA A 81 -11.06 4.53 -6.74
N ILE A 82 -12.12 4.68 -7.53
CA ILE A 82 -12.62 3.66 -8.44
C ILE A 82 -11.73 3.55 -9.70
N THR A 83 -11.23 4.68 -10.19
CA THR A 83 -10.62 4.76 -11.54
C THR A 83 -9.10 4.62 -11.51
N PHE A 84 -8.43 5.30 -10.59
CA PHE A 84 -6.97 5.44 -10.56
C PHE A 84 -6.24 4.19 -10.03
N PRO A 85 -6.53 3.65 -8.83
CA PRO A 85 -5.75 2.55 -8.24
C PRO A 85 -5.79 1.24 -9.05
N VAL A 86 -6.87 1.02 -9.79
CA VAL A 86 -7.13 -0.20 -10.59
C VAL A 86 -6.25 -0.26 -11.83
N MET A 87 -5.72 0.88 -12.30
CA MET A 87 -4.84 0.91 -13.47
C MET A 87 -3.57 0.08 -13.26
N LEU A 88 -3.00 0.13 -12.05
CA LEU A 88 -1.76 -0.59 -11.71
C LEU A 88 -1.90 -2.12 -11.86
N PRO A 89 -2.84 -2.82 -11.21
CA PRO A 89 -2.96 -4.28 -11.36
C PRO A 89 -3.28 -4.72 -12.79
N ILE A 90 -4.01 -3.92 -13.57
CA ILE A 90 -4.25 -4.22 -14.99
C ILE A 90 -2.95 -4.06 -15.79
N ALA A 91 -2.17 -3.01 -15.55
CA ALA A 91 -0.88 -2.81 -16.19
C ALA A 91 0.13 -3.91 -15.82
N GLU A 92 0.23 -4.27 -14.53
CA GLU A 92 1.08 -5.36 -14.06
C GLU A 92 0.69 -6.69 -14.68
N SER A 93 -0.61 -6.99 -14.81
CA SER A 93 -1.04 -8.21 -15.47
C SER A 93 -0.57 -8.29 -16.92
N ARG A 94 -0.47 -7.16 -17.63
CA ARG A 94 0.07 -7.13 -19.01
C ARG A 94 1.58 -7.34 -19.01
N VAL A 95 2.29 -6.66 -18.11
CA VAL A 95 3.73 -6.84 -17.93
C VAL A 95 4.04 -8.33 -17.68
N MET A 96 3.27 -8.99 -16.82
CA MET A 96 3.47 -10.42 -16.54
C MET A 96 3.26 -11.31 -17.76
N THR A 97 2.26 -11.02 -18.59
CA THR A 97 2.09 -11.73 -19.87
C THR A 97 3.31 -11.57 -20.77
N SER A 98 3.84 -10.34 -20.90
CA SER A 98 5.03 -10.08 -21.71
C SER A 98 6.29 -10.73 -21.11
N VAL A 99 6.45 -10.71 -19.79
CA VAL A 99 7.55 -11.37 -19.06
C VAL A 99 7.59 -12.86 -19.35
N LEU A 100 6.44 -13.53 -19.31
CA LEU A 100 6.34 -14.96 -19.61
C LEU A 100 6.58 -15.25 -21.10
N ASN A 101 5.96 -14.48 -21.99
CA ASN A 101 6.05 -14.72 -23.44
C ASN A 101 7.44 -14.39 -24.01
N GLN A 102 8.12 -13.38 -23.45
CA GLN A 102 9.40 -12.86 -23.96
C GLN A 102 10.59 -13.16 -23.04
N HIS A 103 10.38 -13.93 -21.95
CA HIS A 103 11.42 -14.32 -20.99
C HIS A 103 12.18 -13.11 -20.39
N LEU A 104 11.45 -12.04 -20.08
CA LEU A 104 12.02 -10.82 -19.52
C LEU A 104 12.27 -10.97 -18.01
N ASP A 105 13.17 -10.17 -17.47
CA ASP A 105 13.42 -10.08 -16.03
C ASP A 105 12.42 -9.11 -15.38
N TYR A 106 11.45 -9.66 -14.64
CA TYR A 106 10.44 -8.87 -13.93
C TYR A 106 11.07 -7.94 -12.88
N GLY A 107 12.16 -8.38 -12.22
CA GLY A 107 12.85 -7.57 -11.20
C GLY A 107 13.39 -6.27 -11.80
N ARG A 108 13.98 -6.33 -13.00
CA ARG A 108 14.45 -5.14 -13.73
C ARG A 108 13.32 -4.20 -14.12
N ILE A 109 12.15 -4.73 -14.50
CA ILE A 109 10.98 -3.90 -14.81
C ILE A 109 10.44 -3.24 -13.54
N ARG A 110 10.34 -3.98 -12.44
CA ARG A 110 9.81 -3.47 -11.17
C ARG A 110 10.71 -2.43 -10.52
N LEU A 111 12.03 -2.52 -10.74
CA LEU A 111 13.03 -1.54 -10.27
C LEU A 111 12.70 -0.12 -10.72
N TRP A 112 12.25 0.07 -11.96
CA TRP A 112 11.86 1.39 -12.46
C TRP A 112 10.71 2.00 -11.65
N GLY A 113 9.76 1.20 -11.18
CA GLY A 113 8.70 1.69 -10.30
C GLY A 113 9.25 2.25 -8.98
N SER A 114 10.26 1.61 -8.39
CA SER A 114 10.89 2.10 -7.16
C SER A 114 11.73 3.36 -7.42
N ILE A 115 12.47 3.40 -8.53
CA ILE A 115 13.23 4.59 -8.95
C ILE A 115 12.28 5.78 -9.15
N THR A 116 11.17 5.59 -9.88
CA THR A 116 10.16 6.65 -10.09
C THR A 116 9.53 7.09 -8.78
N PHE A 117 9.29 6.19 -7.83
CA PHE A 117 8.78 6.57 -6.51
C PHE A 117 9.79 7.42 -5.72
N ILE A 118 11.06 7.01 -5.66
CA ILE A 118 12.13 7.73 -4.98
C ILE A 118 12.30 9.13 -5.58
N LEU A 119 12.51 9.20 -6.91
CA LEU A 119 12.69 10.47 -7.60
C LEU A 119 11.45 11.36 -7.49
N GLY A 120 10.25 10.79 -7.68
CA GLY A 120 9.01 11.54 -7.59
C GLY A 120 8.78 12.12 -6.19
N THR A 121 9.11 11.37 -5.14
CA THR A 121 8.97 11.82 -3.76
C THR A 121 9.98 12.91 -3.40
N ILE A 122 11.25 12.74 -3.77
CA ILE A 122 12.29 13.76 -3.55
C ILE A 122 11.97 15.04 -4.33
N LEU A 123 11.65 14.92 -5.62
CA LEU A 123 11.29 16.05 -6.47
C LEU A 123 10.08 16.81 -5.92
N THR A 124 9.04 16.08 -5.52
CA THR A 124 7.83 16.70 -4.95
C THR A 124 8.17 17.43 -3.66
N GLY A 125 8.97 16.84 -2.76
CA GLY A 125 9.41 17.50 -1.52
C GLY A 125 10.19 18.79 -1.80
N GLN A 126 11.19 18.73 -2.68
CA GLN A 126 12.01 19.89 -3.05
C GLN A 126 11.22 21.02 -3.69
N LEU A 127 10.25 20.69 -4.56
CA LEU A 127 9.43 21.72 -5.17
C LEU A 127 8.44 22.32 -4.16
N LEU A 128 7.93 21.54 -3.21
CA LEU A 128 7.01 22.04 -2.19
C LEU A 128 7.65 23.04 -1.22
N ASP A 129 8.97 22.99 -1.01
CA ASP A 129 9.68 24.03 -0.25
C ASP A 129 9.52 25.44 -0.87
N TYR A 130 9.26 25.53 -2.18
CA TYR A 130 9.17 26.81 -2.92
C TYR A 130 7.78 27.12 -3.48
N PHE A 131 6.91 26.11 -3.63
CA PHE A 131 5.62 26.23 -4.29
C PHE A 131 4.46 25.79 -3.38
N ASN A 132 3.27 26.33 -3.65
CA ASN A 132 2.06 25.98 -2.91
C ASN A 132 1.68 24.47 -3.07
N PRO A 133 1.06 23.81 -2.07
CA PRO A 133 0.61 22.42 -2.15
C PRO A 133 -0.25 22.06 -3.36
N ASN A 134 -0.93 23.01 -4.02
CA ASN A 134 -1.62 22.78 -5.29
C ASN A 134 -0.71 22.23 -6.40
N LEU A 135 0.61 22.39 -6.29
CA LEU A 135 1.59 21.74 -7.15
C LEU A 135 1.41 20.21 -7.19
N ILE A 136 0.99 19.59 -6.08
CA ILE A 136 0.76 18.14 -6.01
C ILE A 136 -0.28 17.70 -7.06
N LEU A 137 -1.36 18.46 -7.24
CA LEU A 137 -2.35 18.15 -8.28
C LEU A 137 -1.76 18.28 -9.68
N ILE A 138 -0.92 19.30 -9.92
CA ILE A 138 -0.25 19.51 -11.21
C ILE A 138 0.68 18.34 -11.53
N LEU A 139 1.47 17.87 -10.55
CA LEU A 139 2.37 16.74 -10.71
C LEU A 139 1.61 15.44 -10.96
N VAL A 140 0.51 15.20 -10.24
CA VAL A 140 -0.36 14.02 -10.48
C VAL A 140 -0.98 14.07 -11.87
N MET A 141 -1.48 15.24 -12.29
CA MET A 141 -2.01 15.45 -13.64
C MET A 141 -0.96 15.19 -14.72
N ALA A 142 0.27 15.70 -14.55
CA ALA A 142 1.37 15.45 -15.47
C ALA A 142 1.69 13.95 -15.56
N ALA A 143 1.77 13.26 -14.42
CA ALA A 143 2.01 11.82 -14.37
C ALA A 143 0.88 11.01 -15.03
N LEU A 144 -0.38 11.42 -14.85
CA LEU A 144 -1.53 10.78 -15.51
C LEU A 144 -1.51 11.00 -17.03
N LEU A 145 -1.12 12.18 -17.50
CA LEU A 145 -0.96 12.45 -18.94
C LEU A 145 0.18 11.62 -19.54
N ILE A 146 1.32 11.51 -18.86
CA ILE A 146 2.42 10.62 -19.27
C ILE A 146 1.95 9.17 -19.31
N THR A 147 1.18 8.74 -18.31
CA THR A 147 0.60 7.39 -18.26
C THR A 147 -0.35 7.15 -19.42
N PHE A 148 -1.26 8.08 -19.70
CA PHE A 148 -2.17 8.00 -20.84
C PHE A 148 -1.41 7.91 -22.17
N SER A 149 -0.44 8.78 -22.39
CA SER A 149 0.41 8.77 -23.59
C SER A 149 1.21 7.47 -23.72
N SER A 150 1.68 6.90 -22.61
CA SER A 150 2.36 5.60 -22.63
C SER A 150 1.41 4.48 -23.04
N ILE A 151 0.16 4.52 -22.57
CA ILE A 151 -0.87 3.51 -22.91
C ILE A 151 -1.21 3.55 -24.40
N THR A 152 -1.23 4.71 -25.06
CA THR A 152 -1.57 4.79 -26.49
C THR A 152 -0.58 4.05 -27.38
N ILE A 153 0.70 4.01 -26.98
CA ILE A 153 1.80 3.35 -27.68
C ILE A 153 1.79 1.82 -27.45
N LEU A 154 1.16 1.33 -26.38
CA LEU A 154 1.15 -0.10 -26.06
C LEU A 154 0.53 -0.95 -27.18
N PRO A 155 1.12 -2.12 -27.52
CA PRO A 155 0.52 -3.02 -28.49
C PRO A 155 -0.83 -3.56 -28.00
N THR A 156 -1.73 -3.92 -28.90
CA THR A 156 -2.99 -4.56 -28.54
C THR A 156 -2.77 -6.07 -28.43
N GLU A 157 -2.73 -6.60 -27.22
CA GLU A 157 -2.60 -8.04 -26.98
C GLU A 157 -3.97 -8.64 -26.67
N LYS A 158 -4.29 -9.78 -27.29
CA LYS A 158 -5.44 -10.60 -26.89
C LYS A 158 -4.99 -11.50 -25.74
N LYS A 159 -5.54 -11.26 -24.56
CA LYS A 159 -5.28 -12.11 -23.39
C LYS A 159 -6.21 -13.33 -23.44
N GLU A 160 -5.71 -14.50 -23.04
CA GLU A 160 -6.56 -15.65 -22.75
C GLU A 160 -7.50 -15.31 -21.59
N LYS A 161 -8.76 -15.76 -21.70
CA LYS A 161 -9.78 -15.49 -20.68
C LYS A 161 -9.43 -16.26 -19.40
N SER A 162 -9.16 -15.55 -18.31
CA SER A 162 -8.97 -16.18 -17.01
C SER A 162 -10.31 -16.73 -16.49
N LYS A 163 -10.31 -17.96 -15.98
CA LYS A 163 -11.44 -18.53 -15.24
C LYS A 163 -11.19 -18.33 -13.75
N TYR A 164 -11.71 -17.25 -13.18
CA TYR A 164 -11.81 -17.12 -11.72
C TYR A 164 -12.93 -18.03 -11.21
N ASP A 165 -12.61 -18.97 -10.32
CA ASP A 165 -13.62 -19.75 -9.59
C ASP A 165 -13.74 -19.27 -8.15
N TYR A 166 -14.85 -18.59 -7.85
CA TYR A 166 -15.16 -18.03 -6.53
C TYR A 166 -15.65 -19.08 -5.52
N LYS A 167 -15.91 -20.32 -5.98
CA LYS A 167 -16.53 -21.38 -5.16
C LYS A 167 -15.66 -21.86 -4.01
N ASP A 168 -14.35 -21.58 -4.04
CA ASP A 168 -13.41 -22.05 -3.03
C ASP A 168 -13.08 -21.01 -1.94
N ILE A 169 -13.60 -19.77 -2.03
CA ILE A 169 -13.44 -18.75 -0.98
C ILE A 169 -13.90 -19.26 0.39
N PRO A 170 -15.09 -19.88 0.53
CA PRO A 170 -15.56 -20.37 1.82
C PRO A 170 -14.60 -21.40 2.45
N LYS A 171 -13.92 -22.22 1.63
CA LYS A 171 -12.97 -23.24 2.11
C LYS A 171 -11.74 -22.62 2.77
N LEU A 172 -11.29 -21.45 2.30
CA LEU A 172 -10.16 -20.72 2.90
C LEU A 172 -10.60 -19.97 4.16
N LEU A 173 -11.78 -19.35 4.16
CA LEU A 173 -12.29 -18.58 5.30
C LEU A 173 -12.55 -19.44 6.54
N VAL A 174 -12.84 -20.73 6.38
CA VAL A 174 -13.03 -21.66 7.50
C VAL A 174 -11.73 -22.24 8.06
N GLN A 175 -10.57 -22.00 7.43
CA GLN A 175 -9.29 -22.50 7.92
C GLN A 175 -8.72 -21.57 9.01
N PRO A 176 -8.69 -21.99 10.29
CA PRO A 176 -8.33 -21.09 11.38
C PRO A 176 -6.90 -20.57 11.29
N ASN A 177 -5.96 -21.41 10.84
CA ASN A 177 -4.55 -21.01 10.70
C ASN A 177 -4.34 -19.99 9.58
N PHE A 178 -5.09 -20.13 8.48
CA PHE A 178 -5.06 -19.18 7.38
C PHE A 178 -5.64 -17.83 7.82
N MET A 179 -6.79 -17.83 8.49
CA MET A 179 -7.40 -16.59 8.99
C MET A 179 -6.56 -15.92 10.09
N LEU A 180 -5.92 -16.68 10.98
CA LEU A 180 -4.98 -16.12 11.96
C LEU A 180 -3.81 -15.41 11.27
N PHE A 181 -3.26 -16.01 10.21
CA PHE A 181 -2.24 -15.37 9.37
C PHE A 181 -2.79 -14.09 8.73
N VAL A 182 -3.95 -14.16 8.07
CA VAL A 182 -4.56 -13.02 7.36
C VAL A 182 -4.82 -11.87 8.32
N ILE A 183 -5.38 -12.13 9.49
CA ILE A 183 -5.67 -11.10 10.50
C ILE A 183 -4.36 -10.50 11.03
N SER A 184 -3.39 -11.33 11.40
CA SER A 184 -2.07 -10.89 11.87
C SER A 184 -1.39 -9.97 10.85
N ALA A 185 -1.21 -10.43 9.61
CA ALA A 185 -0.56 -9.66 8.56
C ALA A 185 -1.35 -8.38 8.22
N SER A 186 -2.69 -8.44 8.23
CA SER A 186 -3.55 -7.27 7.99
C SER A 186 -3.41 -6.21 9.07
N LEU A 187 -3.34 -6.60 10.35
CA LEU A 187 -3.09 -5.68 11.46
C LEU A 187 -1.71 -5.02 11.35
N LEU A 188 -0.67 -5.81 11.03
CA LEU A 188 0.67 -5.27 10.84
C LEU A 188 0.72 -4.24 9.69
N GLN A 189 0.06 -4.54 8.57
CA GLN A 189 -0.08 -3.55 7.50
C GLN A 189 -0.86 -2.32 7.98
N ALA A 190 -2.01 -2.51 8.63
CA ALA A 190 -2.85 -1.42 9.13
C ALA A 190 -2.15 -0.53 10.17
N SER A 191 -1.17 -1.04 10.92
CA SER A 191 -0.36 -0.24 11.85
C SER A 191 0.41 0.90 11.17
N HIS A 192 0.51 0.90 9.84
CA HIS A 192 1.12 2.01 9.09
C HIS A 192 0.14 3.18 8.86
N ALA A 193 -1.09 3.15 9.36
CA ALA A 193 -2.12 4.15 9.04
C ALA A 193 -1.69 5.59 9.40
N VAL A 194 -1.23 5.83 10.63
CA VAL A 194 -0.74 7.17 11.05
C VAL A 194 0.47 7.59 10.22
N TYR A 195 1.41 6.66 9.98
CA TYR A 195 2.57 6.92 9.13
C TYR A 195 2.14 7.34 7.71
N ASN A 196 1.24 6.60 7.08
CA ASN A 196 0.82 6.84 5.70
C ASN A 196 -0.06 8.08 5.53
N GLY A 197 -0.89 8.38 6.53
CA GLY A 197 -1.84 9.49 6.45
C GLY A 197 -1.36 10.80 7.05
N PHE A 198 -0.51 10.76 8.08
CA PHE A 198 -0.27 11.92 8.93
C PHE A 198 1.20 12.17 9.26
N SER A 199 2.15 11.31 8.84
CA SER A 199 3.58 11.58 9.10
C SER A 199 4.07 12.88 8.49
N ALA A 200 3.74 13.16 7.23
CA ALA A 200 4.15 14.39 6.55
C ALA A 200 3.59 15.64 7.25
N ILE A 201 2.31 15.61 7.61
CA ILE A 201 1.65 16.69 8.38
C ILE A 201 2.34 16.88 9.74
N HIS A 202 2.61 15.79 10.45
CA HIS A 202 3.23 15.82 11.76
C HIS A 202 4.66 16.38 11.73
N TRP A 203 5.47 15.92 10.78
CA TRP A 203 6.85 16.35 10.64
C TRP A 203 6.94 17.81 10.20
N LEU A 204 6.07 18.23 9.27
CA LEU A 204 6.01 19.62 8.82
C LEU A 204 5.61 20.57 9.96
N SER A 205 4.56 20.23 10.71
CA SER A 205 4.15 21.00 11.90
C SER A 205 5.20 21.02 13.01
N SER A 206 6.16 20.09 12.99
CA SER A 206 7.30 20.05 13.92
C SER A 206 8.54 20.79 13.41
N GLY A 207 8.44 21.49 12.27
CA GLY A 207 9.51 22.30 11.69
C GLY A 207 10.43 21.57 10.71
N ILE A 208 10.11 20.35 10.31
CA ILE A 208 10.86 19.60 9.29
C ILE A 208 10.32 19.97 7.90
N ASN A 209 11.18 20.49 7.02
CA ASN A 209 10.76 20.88 5.68
C ASN A 209 10.40 19.68 4.77
N GLU A 210 9.68 19.97 3.69
CA GLU A 210 9.13 19.01 2.75
C GLU A 210 10.24 18.24 2.01
N SER A 211 11.37 18.88 1.73
CA SER A 211 12.58 18.21 1.22
C SER A 211 13.05 17.06 2.11
N VAL A 212 13.23 17.29 3.41
CA VAL A 212 13.68 16.25 4.36
C VAL A 212 12.62 15.16 4.49
N ILE A 213 11.33 15.52 4.52
CA ILE A 213 10.23 14.54 4.51
C ILE A 213 10.30 13.64 3.27
N GLY A 214 10.57 14.23 2.10
CA GLY A 214 10.73 13.50 0.85
C GLY A 214 11.91 12.52 0.90
N LEU A 215 13.05 12.94 1.48
CA LEU A 215 14.22 12.09 1.67
C LEU A 215 13.95 10.92 2.64
N LEU A 216 13.24 11.16 3.74
CA LEU A 216 12.85 10.10 4.69
C LEU A 216 12.00 9.02 4.00
N TRP A 217 11.01 9.41 3.20
CA TRP A 217 10.21 8.44 2.46
C TRP A 217 11.01 7.69 1.39
N ALA A 218 11.94 8.37 0.72
CA ALA A 218 12.83 7.75 -0.26
C ALA A 218 13.77 6.72 0.38
N GLU A 219 14.34 7.03 1.55
CA GLU A 219 15.18 6.12 2.33
C GLU A 219 14.43 4.83 2.68
N GLY A 220 13.18 4.94 3.15
CA GLY A 220 12.36 3.77 3.48
C GLY A 220 12.19 2.81 2.29
N VAL A 221 12.02 3.35 1.08
CA VAL A 221 11.91 2.54 -0.15
C VAL A 221 13.25 1.97 -0.57
N LEU A 222 14.36 2.70 -0.41
CA LEU A 222 15.70 2.15 -0.64
C LEU A 222 15.98 0.96 0.28
N ALA A 223 15.64 1.07 1.56
CA ALA A 223 15.76 -0.03 2.51
C ALA A 223 14.89 -1.24 2.09
N GLU A 224 13.69 -1.01 1.57
CA GLU A 224 12.81 -2.07 1.05
C GLU A 224 13.44 -2.82 -0.13
N ILE A 225 14.07 -2.10 -1.08
CA ILE A 225 14.79 -2.70 -2.22
C ILE A 225 15.90 -3.63 -1.73
N ILE A 226 16.67 -3.21 -0.72
CA ILE A 226 17.75 -4.01 -0.13
C ILE A 226 17.18 -5.28 0.53
N LEU A 227 16.07 -5.16 1.26
CA LEU A 227 15.44 -6.32 1.88
C LEU A 227 14.95 -7.33 0.82
N PHE A 228 14.35 -6.85 -0.27
CA PHE A 228 13.84 -7.72 -1.34
C PHE A 228 14.96 -8.41 -2.12
N SER A 229 16.08 -7.74 -2.36
CA SER A 229 17.25 -8.38 -3.00
C SER A 229 17.83 -9.51 -2.14
N LEU A 230 17.67 -9.42 -0.82
CA LEU A 230 18.10 -10.43 0.16
C LEU A 230 16.99 -11.41 0.58
N SER A 231 15.83 -11.39 -0.10
CA SER A 231 14.63 -12.15 0.30
C SER A 231 14.89 -13.66 0.47
N GLY A 232 15.64 -14.28 -0.44
CA GLY A 232 15.98 -15.70 -0.38
C GLY A 232 16.73 -16.09 0.90
N PHE A 233 17.69 -15.27 1.33
CA PHE A 233 18.45 -15.48 2.57
C PHE A 233 17.53 -15.42 3.80
N PHE A 234 16.71 -14.37 3.90
CA PHE A 234 15.82 -14.18 5.05
C PHE A 234 14.73 -15.26 5.14
N ILE A 235 14.12 -15.62 4.00
CA ILE A 235 13.12 -16.69 3.94
C ILE A 235 13.72 -18.04 4.32
N ALA A 236 14.97 -18.33 3.93
CA ALA A 236 15.65 -19.56 4.32
C ALA A 236 15.96 -19.60 5.82
N ARG A 237 16.34 -18.47 6.41
CA ARG A 237 16.81 -18.41 7.81
C ARG A 237 15.70 -18.40 8.86
N ILE A 238 14.66 -17.58 8.66
CA ILE A 238 13.60 -17.40 9.67
C ILE A 238 12.20 -17.79 9.17
N GLY A 239 12.05 -18.09 7.88
CA GLY A 239 10.80 -18.51 7.29
C GLY A 239 9.74 -17.40 7.18
N PRO A 240 8.59 -17.69 6.52
CA PRO A 240 7.57 -16.68 6.23
C PRO A 240 6.92 -16.11 7.50
N LEU A 241 6.54 -16.97 8.45
CA LEU A 241 5.95 -16.52 9.72
C LEU A 241 6.96 -15.81 10.62
N GLY A 242 8.24 -16.19 10.57
CA GLY A 242 9.29 -15.50 11.31
C GLY A 242 9.49 -14.06 10.84
N LEU A 243 9.40 -13.81 9.53
CA LEU A 243 9.42 -12.44 8.98
C LEU A 243 8.23 -11.60 9.46
N ILE A 244 7.03 -12.17 9.45
CA ILE A 244 5.81 -11.49 9.94
C ILE A 244 5.94 -11.16 11.44
N CYS A 245 6.44 -12.10 12.24
CA CYS A 245 6.69 -11.89 13.66
C CYS A 245 7.74 -10.81 13.91
N LEU A 246 8.87 -10.87 13.19
CA LEU A 246 9.94 -9.87 13.28
C LEU A 246 9.41 -8.47 12.94
N ALA A 247 8.60 -8.35 11.90
CA ALA A 247 7.96 -7.11 11.50
C ALA A 247 7.07 -6.52 12.60
N GLY A 248 6.30 -7.36 13.30
CA GLY A 248 5.48 -6.92 14.43
C GLY A 248 6.33 -6.43 15.62
N CYS A 249 7.37 -7.18 16.00
CA CYS A 249 8.26 -6.78 17.09
C CYS A 249 9.00 -5.47 16.79
N VAL A 250 9.54 -5.33 15.58
CA VAL A 250 10.22 -4.10 15.14
C VAL A 250 9.21 -2.95 14.97
N GLY A 251 7.98 -3.25 14.55
CA GLY A 251 6.91 -2.27 14.44
C GLY A 251 6.57 -1.60 15.77
N VAL A 252 6.50 -2.36 16.87
CA VAL A 252 6.33 -1.79 18.23
C VAL A 252 7.41 -0.75 18.53
N ILE A 253 8.68 -1.10 18.29
CA ILE A 253 9.82 -0.20 18.54
C ILE A 253 9.73 1.04 17.63
N ARG A 254 9.47 0.82 16.33
CA ARG A 254 9.40 1.88 15.32
C ARG A 254 8.29 2.88 15.63
N TRP A 255 7.10 2.41 15.97
CA TRP A 255 5.96 3.27 16.26
C TRP A 255 6.13 4.01 17.59
N VAL A 256 6.71 3.40 18.61
CA VAL A 256 7.07 4.10 19.86
C VAL A 256 8.07 5.21 19.58
N MET A 257 9.13 4.92 18.82
CA MET A 257 10.14 5.91 18.43
C MET A 257 9.52 7.11 17.69
N LEU A 258 8.65 6.86 16.71
CA LEU A 258 7.96 7.91 15.95
C LEU A 258 6.95 8.72 16.78
N GLY A 259 6.42 8.16 17.88
CA GLY A 259 5.58 8.88 18.82
C GLY A 259 6.35 9.67 19.90
N LEU A 260 7.63 9.36 20.09
CA LEU A 260 8.48 9.97 21.12
C LEU A 260 9.24 11.21 20.62
N THR A 261 9.66 11.22 19.36
CA THR A 261 10.56 12.26 18.85
C THR A 261 10.33 12.57 17.38
N THR A 262 10.64 13.81 17.01
CA THR A 262 10.71 14.30 15.64
C THR A 262 12.15 14.68 15.25
N ASP A 263 13.14 14.32 16.07
CA ASP A 263 14.55 14.49 15.73
C ASP A 263 14.90 13.64 14.49
N VAL A 264 15.42 14.32 13.46
CA VAL A 264 15.69 13.75 12.14
C VAL A 264 16.59 12.51 12.21
N ASN A 265 17.55 12.45 13.14
CA ASN A 265 18.45 11.29 13.27
C ASN A 265 17.69 10.03 13.66
N TYR A 266 16.72 10.16 14.58
CA TYR A 266 15.86 9.04 14.96
C TYR A 266 14.83 8.73 13.87
N LEU A 267 14.38 9.73 13.11
CA LEU A 267 13.50 9.49 11.96
C LEU A 267 14.22 8.69 10.86
N LEU A 268 15.49 8.98 10.56
CA LEU A 268 16.32 8.20 9.63
C LEU A 268 16.41 6.74 10.08
N LEU A 269 16.74 6.51 11.37
CA LEU A 269 16.75 5.15 11.92
C LEU A 269 15.38 4.46 11.80
N ALA A 270 14.29 5.20 12.02
CA ALA A 270 12.93 4.69 11.84
C ALA A 270 12.61 4.31 10.38
N GLN A 271 13.26 4.91 9.39
CA GLN A 271 13.10 4.55 7.98
C GLN A 271 13.80 3.25 7.62
N VAL A 272 14.95 2.96 8.22
CA VAL A 272 15.60 1.64 8.07
C VAL A 272 14.67 0.52 8.55
N PHE A 273 13.95 0.74 9.65
CA PHE A 273 12.94 -0.20 10.13
C PHE A 273 11.72 -0.34 9.21
N HIS A 274 11.47 0.59 8.29
CA HIS A 274 10.36 0.52 7.33
C HIS A 274 10.40 -0.75 6.50
N ALA A 275 11.58 -1.11 5.98
CA ALA A 275 11.75 -2.32 5.19
C ALA A 275 11.28 -3.56 5.96
N ILE A 276 11.60 -3.63 7.26
CA ILE A 276 11.21 -4.74 8.12
C ILE A 276 9.69 -4.70 8.39
N THR A 277 9.13 -3.55 8.77
CA THR A 277 7.71 -3.48 9.14
C THR A 277 6.76 -3.63 7.95
N PHE A 278 7.17 -3.21 6.75
CA PHE A 278 6.35 -3.27 5.54
C PHE A 278 6.78 -4.41 4.61
N GLY A 279 8.03 -4.38 4.13
CA GLY A 279 8.56 -5.32 3.16
C GLY A 279 8.60 -6.76 3.68
N ALA A 280 9.00 -6.99 4.94
CA ALA A 280 9.05 -8.34 5.49
C ALA A 280 7.65 -8.95 5.68
N VAL A 281 6.64 -8.15 6.04
CA VAL A 281 5.23 -8.60 6.10
C VAL A 281 4.77 -9.00 4.70
N HIS A 282 5.07 -8.20 3.68
CA HIS A 282 4.70 -8.50 2.30
C HIS A 282 5.35 -9.81 1.82
N LEU A 283 6.68 -9.94 1.94
CA LEU A 283 7.42 -11.15 1.58
C LEU A 283 6.91 -12.38 2.35
N GLY A 284 6.79 -12.26 3.67
CA GLY A 284 6.30 -13.33 4.53
C GLY A 284 4.89 -13.77 4.14
N SER A 285 4.02 -12.82 3.79
CA SER A 285 2.65 -13.11 3.37
C SER A 285 2.61 -13.86 2.04
N MET A 286 3.35 -13.40 1.03
CA MET A 286 3.37 -14.04 -0.28
C MET A 286 3.93 -15.48 -0.18
N HIS A 287 5.03 -15.67 0.55
CA HIS A 287 5.60 -17.01 0.74
C HIS A 287 4.73 -17.91 1.63
N PHE A 288 4.05 -17.36 2.63
CA PHE A 288 3.13 -18.15 3.46
C PHE A 288 1.96 -18.67 2.62
N ILE A 289 1.33 -17.81 1.83
CA ILE A 289 0.23 -18.18 0.92
C ILE A 289 0.72 -19.24 -0.08
N ALA A 290 1.85 -19.00 -0.74
CA ALA A 290 2.40 -19.93 -1.74
C ALA A 290 2.71 -21.32 -1.17
N ARG A 291 3.14 -21.42 0.11
CA ARG A 291 3.46 -22.70 0.76
C ARG A 291 2.24 -23.42 1.35
N ASN A 292 1.19 -22.70 1.73
CA ASN A 292 0.06 -23.25 2.48
C ASN A 292 -1.25 -23.29 1.70
N SER A 293 -1.28 -22.76 0.47
CA SER A 293 -2.44 -22.83 -0.41
C SER A 293 -2.15 -23.75 -1.61
N PRO A 294 -3.08 -24.64 -2.01
CA PRO A 294 -2.98 -25.35 -3.28
C PRO A 294 -2.77 -24.37 -4.44
N PRO A 295 -2.02 -24.74 -5.50
CA PRO A 295 -1.76 -23.84 -6.63
C PRO A 295 -3.04 -23.25 -7.25
N SER A 296 -4.13 -24.03 -7.30
CA SER A 296 -5.45 -23.59 -7.78
C SER A 296 -6.11 -22.52 -6.90
N LEU A 297 -5.71 -22.40 -5.63
CA LEU A 297 -6.30 -21.50 -4.63
C LEU A 297 -5.40 -20.31 -4.28
N SER A 298 -4.16 -20.26 -4.77
CA SER A 298 -3.19 -19.21 -4.42
C SER A 298 -3.70 -17.80 -4.74
N ALA A 299 -4.30 -17.60 -5.92
CA ALA A 299 -4.88 -16.31 -6.31
C ALA A 299 -6.06 -15.92 -5.39
N THR A 300 -6.91 -16.88 -5.05
CA THR A 300 -8.04 -16.69 -4.14
C THR A 300 -7.55 -16.32 -2.73
N ALA A 301 -6.52 -16.99 -2.22
CA ALA A 301 -5.92 -16.71 -0.93
C ALA A 301 -5.28 -15.30 -0.88
N GLN A 302 -4.58 -14.89 -1.94
CA GLN A 302 -4.09 -13.51 -2.07
C GLN A 302 -5.23 -12.49 -2.09
N GLY A 303 -6.33 -12.80 -2.78
CA GLY A 303 -7.53 -11.95 -2.82
C GLY A 303 -8.18 -11.77 -1.45
N VAL A 304 -8.32 -12.84 -0.67
CA VAL A 304 -8.82 -12.77 0.71
C VAL A 304 -7.90 -11.93 1.58
N TYR A 305 -6.59 -12.18 1.55
CA TYR A 305 -5.60 -11.40 2.29
C TYR A 305 -5.65 -9.91 1.92
N ALA A 306 -5.64 -9.58 0.63
CA ALA A 306 -5.67 -8.20 0.15
C ALA A 306 -6.96 -7.48 0.58
N SER A 307 -8.10 -8.18 0.59
CA SER A 307 -9.38 -7.63 1.00
C SER A 307 -9.43 -7.36 2.51
N CYS A 308 -9.00 -8.32 3.33
CA CYS A 308 -8.92 -8.13 4.79
C CYS A 308 -7.93 -7.02 5.16
N SER A 309 -6.78 -6.97 4.49
CA SER A 309 -5.78 -5.91 4.71
C SER A 309 -6.32 -4.53 4.30
N GLY A 310 -7.03 -4.44 3.18
CA GLY A 310 -7.68 -3.20 2.73
C GLY A 310 -8.76 -2.71 3.69
N LEU A 311 -9.62 -3.61 4.18
CA LEU A 311 -10.64 -3.30 5.17
C LEU A 311 -10.02 -2.79 6.49
N MET A 312 -9.03 -3.52 7.01
CA MET A 312 -8.35 -3.18 8.26
C MET A 312 -7.60 -1.84 8.15
N MET A 313 -6.91 -1.61 7.02
CA MET A 313 -6.23 -0.35 6.75
C MET A 313 -7.22 0.82 6.72
N GLY A 314 -8.37 0.69 6.02
CA GLY A 314 -9.35 1.77 5.97
C GLY A 314 -9.97 2.08 7.33
N LEU A 315 -10.33 1.05 8.12
CA LEU A 315 -10.81 1.23 9.50
C LEU A 315 -9.76 1.94 10.37
N THR A 316 -8.51 1.50 10.29
CA THR A 316 -7.41 2.07 11.07
C THR A 316 -7.07 3.48 10.59
N MET A 317 -7.27 3.81 9.32
CA MET A 317 -7.06 5.16 8.77
C MET A 317 -8.08 6.16 9.31
N ILE A 318 -9.34 5.77 9.47
CA ILE A 318 -10.37 6.62 10.13
C ILE A 318 -9.99 6.84 11.59
N LEU A 319 -9.60 5.78 12.29
CA LEU A 319 -9.11 5.88 13.67
C LEU A 319 -7.86 6.75 13.76
N ALA A 320 -6.94 6.65 12.80
CA ALA A 320 -5.73 7.46 12.73
C ALA A 320 -6.07 8.94 12.59
N GLY A 321 -7.04 9.32 11.74
CA GLY A 321 -7.50 10.70 11.62
C GLY A 321 -8.04 11.26 12.93
N SER A 322 -8.94 10.52 13.58
CA SER A 322 -9.50 10.91 14.88
C SER A 322 -8.42 11.00 15.98
N LEU A 323 -7.51 10.03 16.07
CA LEU A 323 -6.42 10.05 17.04
C LEU A 323 -5.45 11.20 16.78
N PHE A 324 -5.07 11.42 15.52
CA PHE A 324 -4.13 12.47 15.16
C PHE A 324 -4.69 13.86 15.46
N GLU A 325 -6.00 14.08 15.24
CA GLU A 325 -6.66 15.34 15.60
C GLU A 325 -6.55 15.66 17.10
N ASN A 326 -6.74 14.65 17.96
CA ASN A 326 -6.83 14.84 19.41
C ASN A 326 -5.46 14.82 20.10
N ILE A 327 -4.51 14.01 19.62
CA ILE A 327 -3.24 13.76 20.31
C ILE A 327 -1.99 13.90 19.41
N GLY A 328 -2.15 14.35 18.16
CA GLY A 328 -1.06 14.60 17.22
C GLY A 328 -0.14 13.39 17.03
N GLY A 329 1.17 13.62 17.11
CA GLY A 329 2.20 12.57 16.99
C GLY A 329 2.07 11.41 17.98
N LYS A 330 1.44 11.62 19.15
CA LYS A 330 1.23 10.51 20.12
C LYS A 330 0.29 9.41 19.58
N SER A 331 -0.45 9.69 18.50
CA SER A 331 -1.25 8.67 17.79
C SER A 331 -0.41 7.49 17.28
N PHE A 332 0.90 7.64 17.08
CA PHE A 332 1.80 6.53 16.77
C PHE A 332 1.82 5.45 17.88
N TYR A 333 1.52 5.78 19.15
CA TYR A 333 1.42 4.75 20.20
C TYR A 333 0.26 3.77 19.96
N ALA A 334 -0.84 4.22 19.38
CA ALA A 334 -1.92 3.32 18.99
C ALA A 334 -1.48 2.35 17.89
N MET A 335 -0.63 2.81 16.96
CA MET A 335 -0.05 1.96 15.92
C MET A 335 0.90 0.91 16.51
N SER A 336 1.64 1.26 17.56
CA SER A 336 2.43 0.31 18.35
C SER A 336 1.56 -0.80 18.94
N ALA A 337 0.41 -0.47 19.54
CA ALA A 337 -0.52 -1.46 20.08
C ALA A 337 -1.09 -2.40 18.99
N ILE A 338 -1.45 -1.86 17.82
CA ILE A 338 -1.91 -2.66 16.67
C ILE A 338 -0.79 -3.60 16.18
N SER A 339 0.45 -3.10 16.13
CA SER A 339 1.62 -3.89 15.75
C SER A 339 1.91 -5.01 16.75
N ALA A 340 1.82 -4.73 18.05
CA ALA A 340 1.96 -5.72 19.12
C ALA A 340 0.91 -6.83 19.01
N LEU A 341 -0.36 -6.47 18.74
CA LEU A 341 -1.43 -7.45 18.54
C LEU A 341 -1.14 -8.35 17.33
N GLY A 342 -0.72 -7.76 16.21
CA GLY A 342 -0.29 -8.52 15.03
C GLY A 342 0.87 -9.47 15.33
N ALA A 343 1.86 -9.03 16.12
CA ALA A 343 2.99 -9.84 16.57
C ALA A 343 2.53 -11.03 17.43
N VAL A 344 1.68 -10.79 18.44
CA VAL A 344 1.14 -11.85 19.31
C VAL A 344 0.41 -12.92 18.51
N LEU A 345 -0.44 -12.53 17.56
CA LEU A 345 -1.14 -13.48 16.68
C LEU A 345 -0.17 -14.29 15.82
N SER A 346 0.89 -13.66 15.31
CA SER A 346 1.92 -14.36 14.53
C SER A 346 2.71 -15.37 15.39
N ILE A 347 3.06 -15.01 16.62
CA ILE A 347 3.73 -15.88 17.59
C ILE A 347 2.84 -17.08 17.92
N PHE A 348 1.56 -16.83 18.22
CA PHE A 348 0.59 -17.88 18.48
C PHE A 348 0.50 -18.87 17.31
N LEU A 349 0.44 -18.36 16.07
CA LEU A 349 0.42 -19.20 14.87
C LEU A 349 1.71 -20.03 14.70
N ILE A 350 2.89 -19.44 14.96
CA ILE A 350 4.17 -20.15 14.94
C ILE A 350 4.18 -21.31 15.95
N LEU A 351 3.76 -21.04 17.20
CA LEU A 351 3.73 -22.03 18.27
C LEU A 351 2.75 -23.17 17.95
N LYS A 352 1.59 -22.86 17.37
CA LYS A 352 0.61 -23.85 16.94
C LYS A 352 1.16 -24.76 15.84
N ASN A 353 1.85 -24.21 14.85
CA ASN A 353 2.44 -24.99 13.76
C ASN A 353 3.59 -25.90 14.25
N LYS A 354 4.41 -25.45 15.20
CA LYS A 354 5.46 -26.29 15.80
C LYS A 354 4.89 -27.49 16.57
N LYS A 355 3.81 -27.29 17.32
CA LYS A 355 3.14 -28.39 18.05
C LYS A 355 2.60 -29.47 17.11
N LEU A 356 2.02 -29.08 15.98
CA LEU A 356 1.51 -30.00 14.96
C LEU A 356 2.62 -30.83 14.30
N THR A 357 3.84 -30.29 14.16
CA THR A 357 4.99 -31.00 13.58
C THR A 357 5.71 -31.90 14.57
N SER A 358 5.58 -31.67 15.88
CA SER A 358 6.17 -32.54 16.93
C SER A 358 5.30 -33.75 17.31
N THR A 359 4.04 -33.79 16.86
CA THR A 359 3.08 -34.88 17.12
C THR A 359 2.94 -35.87 15.97
N LEU A 360 3.60 -35.61 14.84
CA LEU A 360 3.76 -36.52 13.69
C LEU A 360 5.17 -37.10 13.74
#